data_AF-A0A2T5ASX0-F1
#
_entry.id   AF-A0A2T5ASX0-F1
#
_cell.length_a   1.000
_cell.length_b   1.000
_cell.length_c   1.000
_cell.angle_alpha   90.00
_cell.angle_beta   90.00
_cell.angle_gamma   90.00
#
_symmetry.space_group_name_H-M   'P 1'
#
loop_
_entity.id
_entity.type
_entity.pdbx_description
1 polymer ?
#
loop_
_entity_poly.entity_id
_entity_poly.type
_entity_poly.pdbx_seq_one_letter_code
_entity_poly.pdbx_strand_id
1 'polypeptide(L)'
;MLTGVLVAESLRTGTELTGIPLQITKLARIEMTSASEDQPRHWTLLDFTAEDSEAPRLADQLADCLSPTGGWYTDFHTPAETYVVFANKVFRYPRGQAEGRREAQMYGRSAGVPEQQLDWQH
;
A
#
# COMPACT_ATOMS: atom_id res chain seq x y z
N MET A 1 15.11 -8.21 2.61
CA MET A 1 14.33 -7.25 3.41
C MET A 1 13.30 -6.64 2.50
N LEU A 2 12.04 -6.72 2.91
CA LEU A 2 10.96 -6.10 2.16
C LEU A 2 11.05 -4.59 2.35
N THR A 3 10.60 -3.84 1.37
CA THR A 3 10.52 -2.38 1.43
C THR A 3 9.17 -1.93 0.91
N GLY A 4 8.58 -0.93 1.54
CA GLY A 4 7.28 -0.39 1.15
C GLY A 4 7.04 1.01 1.68
N VAL A 5 5.89 1.56 1.31
CA VAL A 5 5.45 2.88 1.76
C VAL A 5 4.02 2.80 2.27
N LEU A 6 3.78 3.35 3.46
CA LEU A 6 2.46 3.47 4.04
C LEU A 6 2.08 4.94 4.17
N VAL A 7 0.89 5.30 3.71
CA VAL A 7 0.26 6.60 4.01
C VAL A 7 -0.53 6.45 5.31
N ALA A 8 -0.19 7.18 6.36
CA ALA A 8 -0.86 7.02 7.66
C ALA A 8 -2.37 7.26 7.58
N GLU A 9 -2.79 8.21 6.75
CA GLU A 9 -4.20 8.58 6.53
C GLU A 9 -4.99 7.52 5.73
N SER A 10 -4.31 6.52 5.16
CA SER A 10 -4.96 5.37 4.52
C SER A 10 -5.51 4.35 5.52
N LEU A 11 -5.10 4.41 6.78
CA LEU A 11 -5.53 3.48 7.84
C LEU A 11 -6.89 3.89 8.41
N ARG A 12 -7.69 2.91 8.84
CA ARG A 12 -8.90 3.20 9.63
C ARG A 12 -8.51 3.70 11.02
N THR A 13 -9.26 4.67 11.53
CA THR A 13 -9.09 5.13 12.91
C THR A 13 -9.29 3.98 13.90
N GLY A 14 -8.33 3.80 14.81
CA GLY A 14 -8.38 2.77 15.85
C GLY A 14 -7.78 1.42 15.45
N THR A 15 -7.23 1.26 14.24
CA THR A 15 -6.46 0.06 13.90
C THR A 15 -5.06 0.12 14.47
N GLU A 16 -4.54 -1.05 14.84
CA GLU A 16 -3.17 -1.20 15.31
C GLU A 16 -2.44 -2.21 14.43
N LEU A 17 -1.28 -1.81 13.88
CA LEU A 17 -0.37 -2.72 13.17
C LEU A 17 0.69 -3.18 14.17
N THR A 18 0.58 -4.42 14.64
CA THR A 18 1.40 -4.95 15.75
C THR A 18 1.94 -6.35 15.47
N GLY A 19 3.03 -6.69 16.16
CA GLY A 19 3.63 -8.02 16.09
C GLY A 19 4.50 -8.28 14.85
N ILE A 20 4.74 -7.24 14.03
CA ILE A 20 5.70 -7.22 12.93
C ILE A 20 6.67 -6.05 13.18
N PRO A 21 7.98 -6.30 13.34
CA PRO A 21 8.94 -5.23 13.58
C PRO A 21 9.22 -4.46 12.29
N LEU A 22 8.49 -3.35 12.09
CA LEU A 22 8.76 -2.41 11.00
C LEU A 22 9.85 -1.43 11.40
N GLN A 23 10.89 -1.33 10.56
CA GLN A 23 11.87 -0.25 10.66
C GLN A 23 11.47 0.87 9.72
N ILE A 24 11.11 2.04 10.27
CA ILE A 24 10.88 3.26 9.49
C ILE A 24 12.22 3.78 8.98
N THR A 25 12.39 3.87 7.67
CA THR A 25 13.61 4.38 7.03
C THR A 25 13.48 5.83 6.60
N LYS A 26 12.26 6.32 6.36
CA LYS A 26 11.97 7.73 6.10
C LYS A 26 10.54 8.08 6.48
N LEU A 27 10.39 9.27 7.04
CA LEU A 27 9.09 9.89 7.35
C LEU A 27 9.01 11.21 6.59
N ALA A 28 7.94 11.40 5.83
CA ALA A 28 7.69 12.62 5.07
C ALA A 28 6.24 13.08 5.23
N ARG A 29 6.02 14.39 5.13
CA ARG A 29 4.68 14.97 5.04
C ARG A 29 4.60 15.77 3.75
N ILE A 30 3.64 15.41 2.89
CA ILE A 30 3.50 16.01 1.56
C ILE A 30 2.09 16.56 1.36
N GLU A 31 1.96 17.52 0.45
CA GLU A 31 0.67 17.90 -0.11
C GLU A 31 0.42 17.04 -1.36
N MET A 32 -0.72 16.34 -1.39
CA MET A 32 -1.13 15.51 -2.51
C MET A 32 -2.05 16.28 -3.44
N THR A 33 -1.56 16.52 -4.66
CA THR A 33 -2.28 17.26 -5.70
C THR A 33 -3.26 16.40 -6.49
N SER A 34 -3.12 15.07 -6.42
CA SER A 34 -3.97 14.08 -7.10
C SER A 34 -4.86 13.29 -6.13
N ALA A 35 -5.17 13.87 -4.97
CA ALA A 35 -6.06 13.28 -3.98
C ALA A 35 -7.50 13.19 -4.54
N SER A 36 -8.20 12.08 -4.26
CA SER A 36 -9.64 12.00 -4.49
C SER A 36 -10.41 12.89 -3.50
N GLU A 37 -11.71 13.13 -3.73
CA GLU A 37 -12.53 13.95 -2.81
C GLU A 37 -12.54 13.42 -1.37
N ASP A 38 -12.41 12.09 -1.21
CA ASP A 38 -12.41 11.38 0.06
C ASP A 38 -11.00 11.20 0.66
N GLN A 39 -9.95 11.69 -0.02
CA GLN A 39 -8.57 11.68 0.49
C GLN A 39 -8.19 13.06 1.04
N PRO A 40 -7.54 13.15 2.22
CA PRO A 40 -7.06 14.42 2.72
C PRO A 40 -5.95 14.96 1.83
N ARG A 41 -5.82 16.29 1.77
CA ARG A 41 -4.78 16.95 0.97
C ARG A 41 -3.36 16.74 1.48
N HIS A 42 -3.18 16.43 2.77
CA HIS A 42 -1.85 16.26 3.36
C HIS A 42 -1.68 14.81 3.79
N TRP A 43 -0.62 14.17 3.32
CA TRP A 43 -0.31 12.77 3.62
C TRP A 43 0.96 12.66 4.43
N THR A 44 0.96 11.74 5.39
CA THR A 44 2.12 11.31 6.17
C THR A 44 2.61 9.99 5.60
N LEU A 45 3.74 10.02 4.89
CA LEU A 45 4.36 8.85 4.28
C LEU A 45 5.38 8.24 5.23
N LEU A 46 5.29 6.94 5.41
CA LEU A 46 6.19 6.10 6.18
C LEU A 46 6.84 5.10 5.23
N ASP A 47 8.06 5.38 4.79
CA ASP A 47 8.89 4.41 4.10
C ASP A 47 9.40 3.42 5.16
N PHE A 48 9.21 2.12 4.94
CA PHE A 48 9.55 1.09 5.92
C PHE A 48 10.28 -0.10 5.30
N THR A 49 10.94 -0.86 6.17
CA THR A 49 11.53 -2.17 5.86
C THR A 49 11.20 -3.20 6.94
N ALA A 50 11.20 -4.47 6.56
CA ALA A 50 11.05 -5.61 7.48
C ALA A 50 11.72 -6.87 6.90
N GLU A 51 11.69 -7.97 7.68
CA GLU A 51 12.12 -9.28 7.19
C GLU A 51 11.23 -9.77 6.06
N ASP A 52 11.81 -10.40 5.03
CA ASP A 52 11.06 -10.91 3.87
C ASP A 52 10.05 -11.98 4.29
N SER A 53 10.35 -12.74 5.36
CA SER A 53 9.45 -13.77 5.91
C SER A 53 8.15 -13.20 6.48
N GLU A 54 8.12 -11.92 6.86
CA GLU A 54 6.92 -11.26 7.39
C GLU A 54 5.97 -10.80 6.27
N ALA A 55 6.39 -10.83 4.99
CA ALA A 55 5.62 -10.29 3.88
C ALA A 55 4.16 -10.79 3.80
N PRO A 56 3.86 -12.11 3.90
CA PRO A 56 2.47 -12.57 3.85
C PRO A 56 1.64 -12.04 5.02
N ARG A 57 2.19 -12.10 6.23
CA ARG A 57 1.51 -11.66 7.46
C ARG A 57 1.28 -10.14 7.47
N LEU A 58 2.23 -9.38 6.97
CA LEU A 58 2.12 -7.93 6.82
C LEU A 58 1.03 -7.57 5.81
N ALA A 59 0.95 -8.28 4.68
CA ALA A 59 -0.09 -8.05 3.68
C ALA A 59 -1.50 -8.26 4.27
N ASP A 60 -1.70 -9.35 5.01
CA ASP A 60 -2.98 -9.65 5.65
C ASP A 60 -3.36 -8.58 6.69
N GLN A 61 -2.43 -8.20 7.57
CA GLN A 61 -2.70 -7.16 8.57
C GLN A 61 -2.97 -5.79 7.93
N LEU A 62 -2.26 -5.43 6.86
CA LEU A 62 -2.51 -4.18 6.14
C LEU A 62 -3.87 -4.21 5.44
N ALA A 63 -4.25 -5.32 4.82
CA ALA A 63 -5.58 -5.49 4.24
C ALA A 63 -6.69 -5.31 5.28
N ASP A 64 -6.43 -5.80 6.50
CA ASP A 64 -7.31 -5.61 7.64
C ASP A 64 -7.27 -4.19 8.20
N CYS A 65 -6.20 -3.40 8.05
CA CYS A 65 -6.11 -2.06 8.65
C CYS A 65 -6.53 -0.92 7.72
N LEU A 66 -6.41 -1.09 6.39
CA LEU A 66 -6.71 -0.06 5.42
C LEU A 66 -8.17 0.38 5.42
N SER A 67 -8.40 1.65 5.15
CA SER A 67 -9.74 2.20 4.94
C SER A 67 -10.35 1.66 3.65
N PRO A 68 -11.58 1.11 3.68
CA PRO A 68 -12.29 0.64 2.48
C PRO A 68 -12.84 1.79 1.64
N THR A 69 -12.84 3.01 2.16
CA THR A 69 -13.29 4.23 1.46
C THR A 69 -12.11 5.14 1.18
N GLY A 70 -12.21 5.94 0.11
CA GLY A 70 -11.17 6.88 -0.30
C GLY A 70 -10.17 6.34 -1.31
N GLY A 71 -10.34 5.11 -1.82
CA GLY A 71 -9.47 4.56 -2.87
C GLY A 71 -8.03 4.46 -2.41
N TRP A 72 -7.80 3.78 -1.28
CA TRP A 72 -6.46 3.60 -0.72
C TRP A 72 -5.86 2.25 -1.08
N TYR A 73 -4.54 2.25 -1.23
CA TYR A 73 -3.73 1.04 -1.26
C TYR A 73 -2.36 1.35 -0.66
N THR A 74 -1.64 0.29 -0.31
CA THR A 74 -0.20 0.33 -0.02
C THR A 74 0.46 -0.76 -0.82
N ASP A 75 1.67 -0.52 -1.27
CA ASP A 75 2.49 -1.54 -1.90
C ASP A 75 3.81 -1.71 -1.15
N PHE A 76 4.30 -2.93 -1.19
CA PHE A 76 5.63 -3.27 -0.74
C PHE A 76 6.15 -4.44 -1.57
N HIS A 77 7.46 -4.63 -1.56
CA HIS A 77 8.09 -5.66 -2.36
C HIS A 77 9.23 -6.34 -1.60
N THR A 78 9.34 -7.65 -1.82
CA THR A 78 10.55 -8.42 -1.55
C THR A 78 11.42 -8.42 -2.82
N PRO A 79 12.62 -9.02 -2.80
CA PRO A 79 13.39 -9.22 -4.03
C PRO A 79 12.65 -10.07 -5.09
N ALA A 80 11.73 -10.94 -4.67
CA ALA A 80 11.07 -11.91 -5.55
C ALA A 80 9.63 -11.52 -5.92
N GLU A 81 8.95 -10.73 -5.09
CA GLU A 81 7.50 -10.54 -5.17
C GLU A 81 7.10 -9.09 -4.91
N THR A 82 6.01 -8.67 -5.56
CA THR A 82 5.30 -7.43 -5.27
C THR A 82 3.98 -7.76 -4.58
N TYR A 83 3.67 -6.99 -3.54
CA TYR A 83 2.40 -7.00 -2.83
C TYR A 83 1.73 -5.65 -3.05
N VAL A 84 0.50 -5.67 -3.57
CA VAL A 84 -0.38 -4.50 -3.62
C VAL A 84 -1.58 -4.80 -2.75
N VAL A 85 -1.77 -4.00 -1.71
CA VAL A 85 -2.71 -4.27 -0.64
C VAL A 85 -3.77 -3.17 -0.61
N PHE A 86 -5.02 -3.58 -0.73
CA PHE A 86 -6.22 -2.79 -0.54
C PHE A 86 -6.96 -3.29 0.70
N ALA A 87 -7.94 -2.53 1.18
CA ALA A 87 -8.84 -3.04 2.22
C ALA A 87 -9.47 -4.38 1.80
N ASN A 88 -9.30 -5.42 2.62
CA ASN A 88 -9.80 -6.78 2.40
C ASN A 88 -9.34 -7.48 1.10
N LYS A 89 -8.30 -6.98 0.43
CA LYS A 89 -7.82 -7.57 -0.83
C LYS A 89 -6.32 -7.39 -1.00
N VAL A 90 -5.62 -8.52 -1.17
CA VAL A 90 -4.19 -8.57 -1.49
C VAL A 90 -3.99 -9.09 -2.91
N PHE A 91 -3.16 -8.40 -3.68
CA PHE A 91 -2.56 -8.90 -4.91
C PHE A 91 -1.10 -9.22 -4.64
N ARG A 92 -0.69 -10.43 -5.00
CA ARG A 92 0.68 -10.92 -4.88
C ARG A 92 1.11 -11.49 -6.21
N TYR A 93 2.25 -11.04 -6.74
CA TYR A 93 2.78 -11.51 -8.01
C TYR A 93 4.31 -11.41 -8.06
N PRO A 94 4.99 -12.21 -8.91
CA PRO A 94 6.43 -12.12 -9.09
C PRO A 94 6.88 -10.71 -9.50
N ARG A 95 8.04 -10.27 -9.00
CA ARG A 95 8.57 -8.94 -9.31
C ARG A 95 8.73 -8.77 -10.83
N GLY A 96 8.21 -7.67 -11.36
CA GLY A 96 8.23 -7.34 -12.78
C GLY A 96 7.15 -8.03 -13.63
N GLN A 97 6.29 -8.88 -13.06
CA GLN A 97 5.21 -9.53 -13.81
C GLN A 97 4.12 -8.51 -14.20
N ALA A 98 3.95 -8.30 -15.50
CA ALA A 98 3.00 -7.33 -16.04
C ALA A 98 1.53 -7.72 -15.82
N GLU A 99 1.21 -9.02 -15.84
CA GLU A 99 -0.16 -9.50 -15.69
C GLU A 99 -0.72 -9.23 -14.28
N GLY A 100 -0.02 -9.67 -13.23
CA GLY A 100 -0.41 -9.37 -11.84
C GLY A 100 -0.49 -7.87 -11.55
N ARG A 101 0.44 -7.08 -12.10
CA ARG A 101 0.39 -5.61 -12.01
C ARG A 101 -0.89 -5.04 -12.65
N ARG A 102 -1.24 -5.50 -13.84
CA ARG A 102 -2.45 -5.06 -14.55
C ARG A 102 -3.72 -5.43 -13.77
N GLU A 103 -3.79 -6.61 -13.18
CA GLU A 103 -4.92 -7.03 -12.33
C GLU A 103 -5.09 -6.11 -11.12
N ALA A 104 -4.00 -5.82 -10.41
CA ALA A 104 -4.02 -4.89 -9.28
C ALA A 104 -4.43 -3.46 -9.70
N GLN A 105 -3.95 -2.97 -10.84
CA GLN A 105 -4.38 -1.67 -11.39
C GLN A 105 -5.87 -1.67 -11.74
N MET A 106 -6.39 -2.71 -12.39
CA MET A 106 -7.82 -2.82 -12.71
C MET A 106 -8.67 -2.79 -11.44
N TYR A 107 -8.24 -3.50 -10.39
CA TYR A 107 -8.92 -3.47 -9.10
C TYR A 107 -8.85 -2.08 -8.46
N GLY A 108 -7.67 -1.43 -8.46
CA GLY A 108 -7.51 -0.08 -7.92
C GLY A 108 -8.45 0.93 -8.56
N ARG A 109 -8.60 0.88 -9.89
CA ARG A 109 -9.60 1.70 -10.61
C ARG A 109 -11.01 1.43 -10.12
N SER A 110 -11.39 0.15 -9.95
CA SER A 110 -12.71 -0.23 -9.43
C SER A 110 -12.94 0.18 -7.98
N ALA A 111 -11.86 0.31 -7.19
CA ALA A 111 -11.87 0.75 -5.80
C ALA A 111 -11.82 2.28 -5.64
N GLY A 112 -11.81 3.04 -6.74
CA GLY A 112 -11.80 4.50 -6.72
C GLY A 112 -10.42 5.14 -6.54
N VAL A 113 -9.32 4.40 -6.74
CA VAL A 113 -7.97 4.97 -6.76
C VAL A 113 -7.82 5.87 -7.98
N PRO A 114 -7.36 7.12 -7.85
CA PRO A 114 -7.10 8.00 -8.98
C PRO A 114 -6.07 7.41 -9.96
N GLU A 115 -6.30 7.55 -11.27
CA GLU A 115 -5.45 6.95 -12.31
C GLU A 115 -3.97 7.36 -12.20
N GLN A 116 -3.71 8.61 -11.82
CA GLN A 116 -2.35 9.13 -11.61
C GLN A 116 -1.59 8.41 -10.50
N GLN A 117 -2.30 7.82 -9.54
CA GLN A 117 -1.69 7.01 -8.48
C GLN A 117 -1.44 5.56 -8.95
N LEU A 118 -2.07 5.13 -10.05
CA LEU A 118 -1.91 3.78 -10.62
C LEU A 118 -0.88 3.71 -11.75
N ASP A 119 -0.17 4.80 -12.08
CA ASP A 119 0.86 4.85 -13.12
C ASP A 119 2.19 4.20 -12.66
N TRP A 120 2.11 2.90 -12.35
CA TRP A 120 3.24 2.10 -11.90
C TRP A 120 4.08 1.67 -13.11
N GLN A 121 5.28 2.26 -13.26
CA GLN A 121 6.10 2.01 -14.45
C GLN A 121 6.85 0.67 -14.44
N HIS A 122 7.05 0.02 -13.27
CA HIS A 122 7.89 -1.19 -13.14
C HIS A 122 7.45 -2.19 -12.05
#